data_AF-A0A969G3V9-F1
#
_entry.id   AF-A0A969G3V9-F1
#
_cell.length_a   1.000
_cell.length_b   1.000
_cell.length_c   1.000
_cell.angle_alpha   90.00
_cell.angle_beta   90.00
_cell.angle_gamma   90.00
#
_symmetry.space_group_name_H-M   'P 1'
#
loop_
_entity.id
_entity.type
_entity.pdbx_description
1 polymer ?
#
loop_
_entity_poly.entity_id
_entity_poly.type
_entity_poly.pdbx_seq_one_letter_code
_entity_poly.pdbx_strand_id
1 'polypeptide(L)'
;MSQDLDQKAYYLYKLAKENPHDENLQLAANLVKSTRRSRGSLQSWNQRYREDINDLDALVQSKEEANMELQQELMVMNQELELLAQEKIRLVAQRKKAIAELKKIDDEVTVAVAQVKSKKTWFGKFSVLWSFMNTLFLDDEDMGEVDYSLQPDPDQPQLGSSIADVQKSLLDK
;
A
#
# COMPACT_ATOMS: atom_id res chain seq x y z
N MET A 1 -18.34 -29.64 -48.78
CA MET A 1 -17.92 -28.71 -49.85
C MET A 1 -16.42 -28.77 -50.17
N SER A 2 -15.48 -28.83 -49.19
CA SER A 2 -14.05 -28.88 -49.52
C SER A 2 -13.60 -30.19 -50.19
N GLN A 3 -14.15 -31.33 -49.76
CA GLN A 3 -13.81 -32.65 -50.32
C GLN A 3 -14.06 -32.76 -51.84
N ASP A 4 -15.11 -32.11 -52.35
CA ASP A 4 -15.44 -32.08 -53.78
C ASP A 4 -14.44 -31.23 -54.58
N LEU A 5 -14.02 -30.08 -54.05
CA LEU A 5 -12.99 -29.23 -54.68
C LEU A 5 -11.59 -29.86 -54.65
N ASP A 6 -11.27 -30.62 -53.60
CA ASP A 6 -10.00 -31.32 -53.48
C ASP A 6 -9.88 -32.47 -54.48
N GLN A 7 -10.96 -33.23 -54.65
CA GLN A 7 -11.05 -34.26 -55.68
C GLN A 7 -10.95 -33.65 -57.09
N LYS A 8 -11.69 -32.57 -57.36
CA LYS A 8 -11.62 -31.86 -58.66
C LYS A 8 -10.23 -31.34 -58.98
N ALA A 9 -9.53 -30.75 -58.01
CA ALA A 9 -8.15 -30.31 -58.19
C ALA A 9 -7.19 -31.48 -58.42
N TYR A 10 -7.39 -32.61 -57.74
CA TYR A 10 -6.60 -33.83 -57.96
C TYR A 10 -6.79 -34.37 -59.39
N TYR A 11 -8.03 -34.45 -59.87
CA TYR A 11 -8.32 -34.84 -61.24
C TYR A 11 -7.70 -33.88 -62.26
N LEU A 12 -7.80 -32.57 -62.03
CA LEU A 12 -7.17 -31.56 -62.89
C LEU A 12 -5.64 -31.75 -62.96
N TYR A 13 -4.98 -32.01 -61.83
CA TYR A 13 -3.54 -32.26 -61.80
C TYR A 13 -3.14 -33.55 -62.50
N LYS A 14 -3.96 -34.61 -62.36
CA LYS A 14 -3.75 -35.88 -63.06
C LYS A 14 -3.90 -35.70 -64.58
N LEU A 15 -4.96 -35.03 -65.01
CA LEU A 15 -5.23 -34.75 -66.42
C LEU A 15 -4.12 -33.90 -67.04
N ALA A 16 -3.65 -32.87 -66.32
CA ALA A 16 -2.51 -32.05 -66.75
C ALA A 16 -1.22 -32.88 -66.85
N LYS A 17 -0.99 -33.83 -65.94
CA LYS A 17 0.19 -34.72 -66.01
C LYS A 17 0.13 -35.66 -67.22
N GLU A 18 -1.06 -36.15 -67.57
CA GLU A 18 -1.29 -37.04 -68.72
C GLU A 18 -1.20 -36.30 -70.06
N ASN A 19 -1.46 -34.98 -70.09
CA ASN A 19 -1.44 -34.14 -71.29
C ASN A 19 -0.45 -32.97 -71.15
N PRO A 20 0.87 -33.24 -71.22
CA PRO A 20 1.91 -32.22 -70.98
C PRO A 20 1.98 -31.13 -72.05
N HIS A 21 1.46 -31.39 -73.26
CA HIS A 21 1.50 -30.45 -74.38
C HIS A 21 0.27 -29.52 -74.47
N ASP A 22 -0.74 -29.72 -73.61
CA ASP A 22 -1.89 -28.82 -73.53
C ASP A 22 -1.57 -27.64 -72.61
N GLU A 23 -1.18 -26.51 -73.22
CA GLU A 23 -0.79 -25.29 -72.50
C GLU A 23 -1.92 -24.74 -71.63
N ASN A 24 -3.17 -24.79 -72.09
CA ASN A 24 -4.31 -24.28 -71.34
C ASN A 24 -4.55 -25.10 -70.08
N LEU A 25 -4.40 -26.42 -70.19
CA LEU A 25 -4.55 -27.33 -69.06
C LEU A 25 -3.40 -27.17 -68.04
N GLN A 26 -2.16 -26.97 -68.49
CA GLN A 26 -1.03 -26.66 -67.60
C GLN A 26 -1.24 -25.33 -66.87
N LEU A 27 -1.70 -24.29 -67.58
CA LEU A 27 -1.99 -22.98 -67.00
C LEU A 27 -3.09 -23.08 -65.94
N ALA A 28 -4.19 -23.78 -66.23
CA ALA A 28 -5.27 -24.01 -65.27
C ALA A 28 -4.78 -24.73 -64.01
N ALA A 29 -4.00 -25.81 -64.17
CA ALA A 29 -3.42 -26.54 -63.04
C ALA A 29 -2.48 -25.67 -62.20
N ASN A 30 -1.66 -24.83 -62.83
CA ASN A 30 -0.76 -23.92 -62.13
C ASN A 30 -1.50 -22.80 -61.39
N LEU A 31 -2.58 -22.26 -61.98
CA LEU A 31 -3.42 -21.26 -61.33
C LEU A 31 -4.14 -21.83 -60.11
N VAL A 32 -4.65 -23.06 -60.18
CA VAL A 32 -5.26 -23.72 -59.02
C VAL A 32 -4.21 -23.97 -57.93
N LYS A 33 -2.99 -24.40 -58.28
CA LYS A 33 -1.89 -24.54 -57.31
C LYS A 33 -1.53 -23.23 -56.63
N SER A 34 -1.34 -22.14 -57.38
CA SER A 34 -0.97 -20.84 -56.83
C SER A 34 -2.08 -20.27 -55.95
N THR A 35 -3.34 -20.38 -56.38
CA THR A 35 -4.51 -19.93 -55.61
C THR A 35 -4.64 -20.70 -54.29
N ARG A 36 -4.43 -22.01 -54.29
CA ARG A 36 -4.46 -22.82 -53.07
C ARG A 36 -3.33 -22.45 -52.11
N ARG A 37 -2.13 -22.21 -52.61
CA ARG A 37 -1.00 -21.72 -51.80
C ARG A 37 -1.32 -20.36 -51.18
N SER A 38 -1.79 -19.41 -51.98
CA SER A 38 -2.19 -18.08 -51.53
C SER A 38 -3.27 -18.14 -50.45
N ARG A 39 -4.32 -18.96 -50.65
CA ARG A 39 -5.35 -19.17 -49.63
C ARG A 39 -4.78 -19.74 -48.33
N GLY A 40 -3.90 -20.74 -48.41
CA GLY A 40 -3.24 -21.31 -47.24
C GLY A 40 -2.40 -20.29 -46.47
N SER A 41 -1.64 -19.44 -47.18
CA SER A 41 -0.90 -18.34 -46.59
C SER A 41 -1.81 -17.32 -45.91
N LEU A 42 -2.91 -16.92 -46.55
CA LEU A 42 -3.89 -16.00 -45.96
C LEU A 42 -4.56 -16.60 -44.71
N GLN A 43 -4.89 -17.89 -44.71
CA GLN A 43 -5.43 -18.55 -43.54
C GLN A 43 -4.44 -18.58 -42.39
N SER A 44 -3.16 -18.91 -42.67
CA SER A 44 -2.11 -18.88 -41.64
C SER A 44 -1.89 -17.46 -41.10
N TRP A 45 -1.92 -16.45 -41.97
CA TRP A 45 -1.74 -15.06 -41.55
C TRP A 45 -2.91 -14.58 -40.68
N ASN A 46 -4.14 -14.88 -41.07
CA ASN A 46 -5.32 -14.58 -40.24
C ASN A 46 -5.29 -15.28 -38.89
N GLN A 47 -4.78 -16.52 -38.84
CA GLN A 47 -4.64 -17.25 -37.59
C GLN A 47 -3.62 -16.57 -36.68
N ARG A 48 -2.43 -16.24 -37.20
CA ARG A 48 -1.41 -15.50 -36.45
C ARG A 48 -1.93 -14.15 -35.96
N TYR A 49 -2.63 -13.41 -36.81
CA TYR A 49 -3.19 -12.12 -36.42
C TYR A 49 -4.22 -12.24 -35.29
N ARG A 50 -5.01 -13.31 -35.24
CA ARG A 50 -5.92 -13.59 -34.12
C ARG A 50 -5.18 -13.95 -32.85
N GLU A 51 -4.10 -14.73 -32.96
CA GLU A 51 -3.24 -15.07 -31.84
C GLU A 51 -2.58 -13.80 -31.28
N ASP A 52 -1.99 -12.96 -32.13
CA ASP A 52 -1.38 -11.69 -31.76
C ASP A 52 -2.37 -10.74 -31.06
N ILE A 53 -3.62 -10.68 -31.53
CA ILE A 53 -4.68 -9.89 -30.86
C ILE A 53 -4.96 -10.44 -29.45
N ASN A 54 -5.14 -11.76 -29.32
CA ASN A 54 -5.44 -12.36 -28.02
C ASN A 54 -4.29 -12.15 -27.03
N ASP A 55 -3.04 -12.29 -27.49
CA ASP A 55 -1.84 -12.06 -26.68
C ASP A 55 -1.74 -10.59 -26.25
N LEU A 56 -2.07 -9.66 -27.16
CA LEU A 56 -2.09 -8.23 -26.85
C LEU A 56 -3.20 -7.89 -25.85
N ASP A 57 -4.40 -8.44 -26.00
CA ASP A 57 -5.52 -8.24 -25.07
C ASP A 57 -5.16 -8.76 -23.67
N ALA A 58 -4.54 -9.94 -23.58
CA ALA A 58 -4.06 -10.49 -22.32
C ALA A 58 -2.98 -9.61 -21.67
N LEU A 59 -2.06 -9.06 -22.48
CA LEU A 59 -1.03 -8.13 -21.99
C LEU A 59 -1.65 -6.83 -21.49
N VAL A 60 -2.62 -6.28 -22.20
CA VAL A 60 -3.34 -5.06 -21.79
C VAL A 60 -4.05 -5.29 -20.46
N GLN A 61 -4.80 -6.38 -20.31
CA GLN A 61 -5.47 -6.73 -19.06
C GLN A 61 -4.49 -6.84 -17.88
N SER A 62 -3.38 -7.58 -18.07
CA SER A 62 -2.35 -7.70 -17.04
C SER A 62 -1.73 -6.35 -16.65
N LYS A 63 -1.57 -5.43 -17.62
CA LYS A 63 -1.06 -4.08 -17.34
C LYS A 63 -2.07 -3.19 -16.65
N GLU A 64 -3.36 -3.33 -16.97
CA GLU A 64 -4.44 -2.61 -16.29
C GLU A 64 -4.57 -3.06 -14.83
N GLU A 65 -4.53 -4.37 -14.58
CA GLU A 65 -4.53 -4.94 -13.23
C GLU A 65 -3.36 -4.40 -12.40
N ALA A 66 -2.13 -4.49 -12.93
CA ALA A 66 -0.95 -3.97 -12.23
C ALA A 66 -1.02 -2.45 -11.99
N ASN A 67 -1.63 -1.69 -12.91
CA ASN A 67 -1.81 -0.25 -12.74
C ASN A 67 -2.83 0.06 -11.63
N MET A 68 -3.92 -0.70 -11.54
CA MET A 68 -4.90 -0.56 -10.46
C MET A 68 -4.26 -0.88 -9.10
N GLU A 69 -3.47 -1.94 -9.01
CA GLU A 69 -2.74 -2.30 -7.78
C GLU A 69 -1.78 -1.17 -7.35
N LEU A 70 -0.97 -0.65 -8.28
CA LEU A 70 -0.05 0.45 -8.00
C LEU A 70 -0.78 1.74 -7.58
N GLN A 71 -1.93 2.04 -8.18
CA GLN A 71 -2.74 3.19 -7.77
C GLN A 71 -3.27 3.03 -6.34
N GLN A 72 -3.68 1.82 -5.97
CA GLN A 72 -4.13 1.53 -4.63
C GLN A 72 -2.98 1.64 -3.62
N GLU A 73 -1.80 1.12 -3.94
CA GLU A 73 -0.60 1.23 -3.10
C GLU A 73 -0.20 2.70 -2.90
N LEU A 74 -0.22 3.52 -3.96
CA LEU A 74 0.04 4.96 -3.88
C LEU A 74 -0.99 5.67 -3.00
N MET A 75 -2.27 5.28 -3.06
CA MET A 75 -3.31 5.87 -2.23
C MET A 75 -3.07 5.57 -0.75
N VAL A 76 -2.74 4.32 -0.40
CA VAL A 76 -2.43 3.91 0.97
C VAL A 76 -1.20 4.65 1.48
N MET A 77 -0.12 4.69 0.69
CA MET A 77 1.12 5.38 1.06
C MET A 77 0.90 6.89 1.29
N ASN A 78 0.07 7.54 0.46
CA ASN A 78 -0.27 8.94 0.66
C ASN A 78 -1.05 9.17 1.97
N GLN A 79 -1.99 8.29 2.32
CA GLN A 79 -2.71 8.37 3.58
C GLN A 79 -1.76 8.20 4.79
N GLU A 80 -0.84 7.24 4.72
CA GLU A 80 0.17 7.04 5.76
C GLU A 80 1.08 8.27 5.91
N LEU A 81 1.51 8.88 4.81
CA LEU A 81 2.32 10.10 4.83
C LEU A 81 1.57 11.29 5.45
N GLU A 82 0.27 11.43 5.17
CA GLU A 82 -0.56 12.47 5.78
C GLU A 82 -0.69 12.26 7.30
N LEU A 83 -0.92 11.03 7.74
CA LEU A 83 -0.98 10.69 9.17
C LEU A 83 0.35 10.97 9.87
N LEU A 84 1.47 10.54 9.28
CA LEU A 84 2.80 10.80 9.82
C LEU A 84 3.12 12.30 9.86
N ALA A 85 2.68 13.07 8.87
CA ALA A 85 2.86 14.52 8.86
C ALA A 85 2.07 15.19 10.00
N GLN A 86 0.83 14.77 10.24
CA GLN A 86 0.01 15.26 11.35
C GLN A 86 0.63 14.90 12.71
N GLU A 87 1.08 13.65 12.87
CA GLU A 87 1.73 13.20 14.09
C GLU A 87 3.03 13.98 14.37
N LYS A 88 3.83 14.21 13.33
CA LYS A 88 5.04 15.03 13.44
C LYS A 88 4.73 16.46 13.90
N ILE A 89 3.66 17.07 13.38
CA ILE A 89 3.23 18.40 13.83
C ILE A 89 2.84 18.37 15.31
N ARG A 90 2.10 17.34 15.74
CA ARG A 90 1.70 17.16 17.14
C ARG A 90 2.91 17.03 18.07
N LEU A 91 3.88 16.19 17.71
CA LEU A 91 5.12 15.97 18.48
C LEU A 91 5.97 17.25 18.56
N VAL A 92 6.04 18.02 17.47
CA VAL A 92 6.74 19.32 17.48
C VAL A 92 6.05 20.31 18.42
N ALA A 93 4.72 20.34 18.46
CA ALA A 93 3.97 21.19 19.38
C ALA A 93 4.20 20.78 20.84
N GLN A 94 4.13 19.47 21.14
CA GLN A 94 4.43 18.93 22.48
C GLN A 94 5.86 19.26 22.92
N ARG A 95 6.84 19.08 22.02
CA ARG A 95 8.24 19.45 22.28
C ARG A 95 8.39 20.93 22.60
N LYS A 96 7.70 21.81 21.86
CA LYS A 96 7.71 23.26 22.14
C LYS A 96 7.11 23.58 23.50
N LYS A 97 6.02 22.91 23.89
CA LYS A 97 5.40 23.06 25.21
C LYS A 97 6.38 22.67 26.32
N ALA A 98 7.00 21.50 26.21
CA ALA A 98 8.00 21.03 27.17
C ALA A 98 9.21 21.98 27.28
N ILE A 99 9.70 22.52 26.15
CA ILE A 99 10.78 23.53 26.17
C ILE A 99 10.34 24.80 26.92
N ALA A 100 9.11 25.25 26.73
CA ALA A 100 8.58 26.43 27.42
C ALA A 100 8.42 26.19 28.92
N GLU A 101 7.92 25.02 29.32
CA GLU A 101 7.82 24.60 30.73
C GLU A 101 9.20 24.54 31.39
N LEU A 102 10.19 23.90 30.74
CA LEU A 102 11.57 23.85 31.23
C LEU A 102 12.18 25.25 31.39
N LYS A 103 11.91 26.16 30.46
CA LYS A 103 12.40 27.55 30.55
C LYS A 103 11.74 28.31 31.72
N LYS A 104 10.44 28.10 31.94
CA LYS A 104 9.73 28.68 33.08
C LYS A 104 10.34 28.20 34.41
N ILE A 105 10.64 26.91 34.52
CA ILE A 105 11.32 26.34 35.70
C ILE A 105 12.70 26.98 35.89
N ASP A 106 13.49 27.15 34.82
CA ASP A 106 14.81 27.79 34.90
C ASP A 106 14.75 29.26 35.37
N ASP A 107 13.75 30.01 34.88
CA ASP A 107 13.49 31.38 35.34
C ASP A 107 13.09 31.40 36.83
N GLU A 108 12.23 30.49 37.27
CA GLU A 108 11.81 30.35 38.68
C GLU A 108 12.98 29.96 39.59
N VAL A 109 13.83 29.02 39.17
CA VAL A 109 15.08 28.65 39.86
C VAL A 109 15.96 29.89 40.03
N THR A 110 16.14 30.65 38.97
CA THR A 110 17.00 31.86 38.98
C THR A 110 16.49 32.90 39.97
N VAL A 111 15.17 33.13 40.00
CA VAL A 111 14.52 34.03 40.96
C VAL A 111 14.65 33.50 42.39
N ALA A 112 14.39 32.21 42.63
CA ALA A 112 14.52 31.60 43.96
C ALA A 112 15.96 31.70 44.48
N VAL A 113 16.96 31.44 43.64
CA VAL A 113 18.38 31.61 43.99
C VAL A 113 18.71 33.06 44.36
N ALA A 114 18.21 34.03 43.59
CA ALA A 114 18.40 35.46 43.90
C ALA A 114 17.75 35.83 45.25
N GLN A 115 16.53 35.35 45.51
CA GLN A 115 15.83 35.55 46.77
C GLN A 115 16.59 34.92 47.95
N VAL A 116 17.06 33.67 47.83
CA VAL A 116 17.91 33.01 48.86
C VAL A 116 19.16 33.84 49.14
N LYS A 117 19.85 34.34 48.12
CA LYS A 117 21.05 35.18 48.29
C LYS A 117 20.73 36.49 49.03
N SER A 118 19.55 37.07 48.81
CA SER A 118 19.12 38.31 49.48
C SER A 118 18.77 38.15 50.96
N LYS A 119 18.39 36.95 51.42
CA LYS A 119 18.00 36.70 52.82
C LYS A 119 19.24 36.52 53.70
N LYS A 120 19.28 37.22 54.84
CA LYS A 120 20.41 37.19 55.80
C LYS A 120 20.38 36.00 56.77
N THR A 121 19.20 35.42 57.04
CA THR A 121 19.03 34.37 58.04
C THR A 121 18.90 32.99 57.39
N TRP A 122 19.41 31.95 58.07
CA TRP A 122 19.28 30.56 57.62
C TRP A 122 17.81 30.15 57.46
N PHE A 123 16.95 30.56 58.39
CA PHE A 123 15.51 30.28 58.36
C PHE A 123 14.82 30.96 57.17
N GLY A 124 15.22 32.18 56.83
CA GLY A 124 14.70 32.89 55.66
C GLY A 124 15.14 32.26 54.33
N LYS A 125 16.37 31.73 54.26
CA LYS A 125 16.85 30.97 53.11
C LYS A 125 16.11 29.63 52.95
N PHE A 126 15.89 28.92 54.06
CA PHE A 126 15.13 27.68 54.08
C PHE A 126 13.68 27.89 53.66
N SER A 127 13.01 28.95 54.15
CA SER A 127 11.63 29.28 53.78
C SER A 127 11.46 29.51 52.27
N VAL A 128 12.43 30.17 51.60
CA VAL A 128 12.39 30.37 50.15
C VAL A 128 12.56 29.04 49.40
N LEU A 129 13.54 28.21 49.79
CA LEU A 129 13.75 26.90 49.17
C LEU A 129 12.55 25.95 49.38
N TRP A 130 11.97 25.98 50.57
CA TRP A 130 10.79 25.19 50.91
C TRP A 130 9.56 25.62 50.11
N SER A 131 9.34 26.93 49.97
CA SER A 131 8.26 27.46 49.14
C SER A 131 8.44 27.08 47.67
N PHE A 132 9.66 27.17 47.15
CA PHE A 132 10.00 26.82 45.77
C PHE A 132 9.77 25.32 45.48
N MET A 133 10.19 24.45 46.39
CA MET A 133 9.94 23.00 46.32
C MET A 133 8.45 22.68 46.32
N ASN A 134 7.66 23.35 47.17
CA ASN A 134 6.21 23.15 47.20
C ASN A 134 5.54 23.58 45.88
N THR A 135 5.91 24.72 45.32
CA THR A 135 5.34 25.18 44.03
C THR A 135 5.74 24.33 42.83
N LEU A 136 6.90 23.67 42.85
CA LEU A 136 7.36 22.84 41.73
C LEU A 136 6.91 21.39 41.75
N PHE A 137 6.71 20.82 42.95
CA PHE A 137 6.48 19.39 43.12
C PHE A 137 5.18 19.04 43.86
N LEU A 138 4.48 20.03 44.42
CA LEU A 138 3.31 19.78 45.28
C LEU A 138 2.08 20.62 44.89
N ASP A 139 2.18 21.51 43.90
CA ASP A 139 1.04 22.17 43.26
C ASP A 139 0.49 21.28 42.12
N ASP A 140 -0.04 20.10 42.47
CA ASP A 140 -0.62 19.15 41.52
C ASP A 140 -2.16 19.24 41.50
N GLU A 141 -2.69 20.10 40.63
CA GLU A 141 -4.01 19.87 40.00
C GLU A 141 -3.86 19.24 38.58
N ASP A 142 -2.64 19.11 38.05
CA ASP A 142 -2.42 18.74 36.63
C ASP A 142 -1.21 17.80 36.42
N MET A 143 -1.03 16.81 37.30
CA MET A 143 -0.30 15.60 36.93
C MET A 143 -1.18 14.83 35.96
N GLY A 144 -1.11 15.21 34.68
CA GLY A 144 -1.91 14.62 33.61
C GLY A 144 -2.03 13.10 33.77
N GLU A 145 -3.27 12.59 33.66
CA GLU A 145 -3.55 11.16 33.77
C GLU A 145 -2.54 10.38 32.92
N VAL A 146 -1.70 9.59 33.59
CA VAL A 146 -0.87 8.60 32.92
C VAL A 146 -1.86 7.60 32.34
N ASP A 147 -2.09 7.69 31.04
CA ASP A 147 -2.89 6.71 30.32
C ASP A 147 -2.14 5.37 30.35
N TYR A 148 -2.55 4.51 31.29
CA TYR A 148 -2.07 3.14 31.40
C TYR A 148 -2.75 2.20 30.39
N SER A 149 -3.48 2.73 29.39
CA SER A 149 -3.96 1.90 28.28
C SER A 149 -2.77 1.42 27.46
N LEU A 150 -2.29 0.24 27.82
CA LEU A 150 -1.48 -0.60 26.95
C LEU A 150 -2.25 -0.71 25.63
N GLN A 151 -1.64 -0.23 24.54
CA GLN A 151 -2.13 -0.54 23.19
C GLN A 151 -2.30 -2.06 23.13
N PRO A 152 -3.51 -2.56 22.79
CA PRO A 152 -3.76 -3.99 22.80
C PRO A 152 -2.86 -4.65 21.75
N ASP A 153 -1.83 -5.34 22.23
CA ASP A 153 -0.99 -6.22 21.42
C ASP A 153 -1.87 -7.39 20.96
N PRO A 154 -2.12 -7.55 19.64
CA PRO A 154 -3.01 -8.59 19.12
C PRO A 154 -2.50 -10.02 19.37
N ASP A 155 -1.24 -10.19 19.78
CA ASP A 155 -0.60 -11.50 20.00
C ASP A 155 -0.54 -11.94 21.47
N GLN A 156 -1.12 -11.18 22.42
CA GLN A 156 -1.18 -11.59 23.84
C GLN A 156 -2.62 -11.74 24.38
N PRO A 157 -2.91 -12.80 25.17
CA PRO A 157 -4.20 -12.93 25.83
C PRO A 157 -4.36 -11.84 26.90
N GLN A 158 -5.31 -10.94 26.69
CA GLN A 158 -5.64 -9.87 27.63
C GLN A 158 -6.34 -10.45 28.86
N LEU A 159 -5.67 -10.38 30.02
CA LEU A 159 -6.32 -10.53 31.31
C LEU A 159 -6.95 -9.17 31.65
N GLY A 160 -8.28 -9.09 31.55
CA GLY A 160 -9.04 -7.89 31.92
C GLY A 160 -8.73 -7.47 33.36
N SER A 161 -8.21 -6.26 33.52
CA SER A 161 -7.86 -5.67 34.83
C SER A 161 -9.02 -4.90 35.46
N SER A 162 -10.27 -5.28 35.18
CA SER A 162 -11.44 -4.78 35.89
C SER A 162 -11.66 -5.60 37.17
N ILE A 163 -11.37 -4.99 38.33
CA ILE A 163 -11.71 -5.52 39.66
C ILE A 163 -13.22 -5.87 39.78
N ALA A 164 -14.06 -5.31 38.91
CA ALA A 164 -15.50 -5.54 38.86
C ALA A 164 -15.93 -6.95 38.38
N ASP A 165 -15.10 -7.70 37.64
CA ASP A 165 -15.52 -8.99 37.05
C ASP A 165 -15.20 -10.22 37.93
N VAL A 166 -14.32 -10.06 38.93
CA VAL A 166 -13.91 -11.18 39.80
C VAL A 166 -14.96 -11.50 40.88
N GLN A 167 -15.87 -10.57 41.21
CA GLN A 167 -16.88 -10.79 42.27
C GLN A 167 -18.21 -11.37 41.79
N LYS A 168 -18.51 -11.36 40.48
CA LYS A 168 -19.79 -11.86 39.97
C LYS A 168 -19.84 -13.39 39.79
N SER A 169 -18.68 -14.03 39.68
CA SER A 169 -18.56 -15.48 39.41
C SER A 169 -18.51 -16.38 40.64
N LEU A 170 -18.52 -15.83 41.87
CA LEU A 170 -18.44 -16.60 43.11
C LEU A 170 -19.78 -16.70 43.88
N LEU A 171 -20.86 -16.14 43.33
CA LEU A 171 -22.20 -16.15 43.93
C LEU A 171 -23.22 -17.02 43.18
N ASP A 172 -22.86 -17.62 42.04
CA ASP A 172 -23.63 -18.67 41.38
C ASP A 172 -22.88 -20.01 41.51
N LYS A 173 -23.04 -20.65 42.66
CA LYS A 173 -22.91 -22.10 42.86
C LYS A 173 -23.73 -22.55 44.06
#